data_AF-A0A6I0DN93-F1
#
_entry.id   AF-A0A6I0DN93-F1
#
_cell.length_a   1.000
_cell.length_b   1.000
_cell.length_c   1.000
_cell.angle_alpha   90.00
_cell.angle_beta   90.00
_cell.angle_gamma   90.00
#
_symmetry.space_group_name_H-M   'P 1'
#
loop_
_entity.id
_entity.type
_entity.pdbx_description
1 polymer ?
#
loop_
_entity_poly.entity_id
_entity_poly.type
_entity_poly.pdbx_seq_one_letter_code
_entity_poly.pdbx_strand_id
1 'polypeptide(L)'
;MSGTAEGLLLRKSRRIFAVDRRAWNAVCDLGMNEAVCYLVIASGTGGDQRTSSWSATSIEKYMGIHHRRATAAIQRLEAEKLVTVVKNGSFRRYSLQPACAVPSVVKKATAGQRRTATREQEIVEQLLLPEWIWLPNSLIEGAADETSPVKLLRQSQNLNALRLFINFYYHHDLTADHGIDWRIRSGIREEYTRKEIGHHGNHKIWAFKPLQYNVSTITDFYFDGFWDCFHLLKDAGLIEFVAHLVEGDSDDAEIIHPLPFPNTGETGEQEITKQAISAAQLMVPYFTDKSTMLVPALSRLENVQMVGIARLKYRPQTTKTAEWLSNAAEWKKYASGFEAMAAQIEDSGIKVASR
;
A
#
# COMPACT_ATOMS: atom_id res chain seq x y z
N MET A 1 11.75 -14.66 31.43
CA MET A 1 11.65 -14.17 30.04
C MET A 1 11.43 -15.36 29.11
N SER A 2 10.24 -15.96 29.15
CA SER A 2 9.89 -17.09 28.29
C SER A 2 9.53 -16.59 26.89
N GLY A 3 10.39 -16.91 25.92
CA GLY A 3 10.10 -16.69 24.50
C GLY A 3 9.06 -17.69 24.04
N THR A 4 7.79 -17.33 24.13
CA THR A 4 6.71 -18.08 23.47
C THR A 4 6.85 -17.95 21.96
N ALA A 5 6.41 -18.96 21.20
CA ALA A 5 6.42 -18.94 19.72
C ALA A 5 5.70 -17.70 19.17
N GLU A 6 4.66 -17.26 19.86
CA GLU A 6 3.89 -16.04 19.58
C GLU A 6 4.72 -14.75 19.74
N GLY A 7 5.55 -14.65 20.80
CA GLY A 7 6.48 -13.54 20.99
C GLY A 7 7.60 -13.49 19.94
N LEU A 8 8.01 -14.64 19.41
CA LEU A 8 8.99 -14.71 18.31
C LEU A 8 8.35 -14.36 16.96
N LEU A 9 7.10 -14.78 16.72
CA LEU A 9 6.32 -14.40 15.53
C LEU A 9 6.03 -12.89 15.49
N LEU A 10 5.65 -12.30 16.63
CA LEU A 10 5.46 -10.85 16.79
C LEU A 10 6.77 -10.06 16.61
N ARG A 11 7.93 -10.61 17.02
CA ARG A 11 9.23 -9.99 16.77
C ARG A 11 9.68 -10.12 15.32
N LYS A 12 9.36 -11.23 14.64
CA LYS A 12 9.66 -11.42 13.21
C LYS A 12 8.81 -10.50 12.33
N SER A 13 7.53 -10.29 12.65
CA SER A 13 6.64 -9.39 11.90
C SER A 13 6.99 -7.90 12.04
N ARG A 14 7.79 -7.53 13.04
CA ARG A 14 8.28 -6.16 13.26
C ARG A 14 9.54 -5.79 12.47
N ARG A 15 10.19 -6.75 11.81
CA ARG A 15 11.38 -6.45 11.01
C ARG A 15 10.97 -5.87 9.66
N ILE A 16 11.69 -4.82 9.27
CA ILE A 16 11.59 -4.19 7.96
C ILE A 16 12.97 -4.22 7.29
N PHE A 17 12.97 -4.16 5.97
CA PHE A 17 14.17 -4.00 5.15
C PHE A 17 13.91 -2.95 4.07
N ALA A 18 14.97 -2.46 3.44
CA ALA A 18 14.86 -1.51 2.35
C ALA A 18 15.54 -2.00 1.07
N VAL A 19 14.98 -1.59 -0.07
CA VAL A 19 15.61 -1.72 -1.39
C VAL A 19 15.62 -0.37 -2.09
N ASP A 20 16.64 -0.08 -2.89
CA ASP A 20 16.64 1.12 -3.72
C ASP A 20 15.70 0.90 -4.92
N ARG A 21 14.75 1.81 -5.12
CA ARG A 21 13.73 1.75 -6.18
C ARG A 21 14.32 1.55 -7.58
N ARG A 22 15.45 2.19 -7.86
CA ARG A 22 16.11 2.13 -9.18
C ARG A 22 16.80 0.80 -9.38
N ALA A 23 17.46 0.30 -8.33
CA ALA A 23 18.04 -1.04 -8.33
C ALA A 23 16.94 -2.11 -8.47
N TRP A 24 15.82 -1.97 -7.76
CA TRP A 24 14.67 -2.87 -7.86
C TRP A 24 14.11 -2.94 -9.29
N ASN A 25 13.93 -1.80 -9.95
CA ASN A 25 13.51 -1.77 -11.35
C ASN A 25 14.51 -2.48 -12.27
N ALA A 26 15.82 -2.29 -12.06
CA ALA A 26 16.86 -3.00 -12.83
C ALA A 26 16.89 -4.51 -12.57
N VAL A 27 16.60 -4.95 -11.33
CA VAL A 27 16.44 -6.38 -11.01
C VAL A 27 15.26 -6.97 -11.77
N CYS A 28 14.13 -6.27 -11.83
CA CYS A 28 12.94 -6.75 -12.53
C CYS A 28 13.20 -6.95 -14.03
N ASP A 29 14.09 -6.18 -14.64
CA ASP A 29 14.46 -6.36 -16.05
C ASP A 29 15.21 -7.69 -16.31
N LEU A 30 15.73 -8.37 -15.27
CA LEU A 30 16.44 -9.65 -15.41
C LEU A 30 15.53 -10.88 -15.40
N GLY A 31 14.40 -10.80 -14.70
CA GLY A 31 13.43 -11.89 -14.59
C GLY A 31 12.89 -12.14 -13.18
N MET A 32 11.90 -13.04 -13.11
CA MET A 32 11.19 -13.37 -11.88
C MET A 32 12.07 -14.00 -10.80
N ASN A 33 12.99 -14.90 -11.18
CA ASN A 33 13.83 -15.57 -10.19
C ASN A 33 14.84 -14.60 -9.57
N GLU A 34 15.40 -13.69 -10.37
CA GLU A 34 16.32 -12.64 -9.95
C GLU A 34 15.62 -11.66 -9.00
N ALA A 35 14.41 -11.21 -9.36
CA ALA A 35 13.55 -10.38 -8.51
C ALA A 35 13.28 -11.00 -7.15
N VAL A 36 12.85 -12.26 -7.13
CA VAL A 36 12.57 -12.97 -5.88
C VAL A 36 13.86 -13.18 -5.06
N CYS A 37 14.95 -13.60 -5.70
CA CYS A 37 16.23 -13.82 -5.00
C CYS A 37 16.75 -12.52 -4.37
N TYR A 38 16.65 -11.40 -5.10
CA TYR A 38 17.06 -10.09 -4.61
C TYR A 38 16.26 -9.67 -3.37
N LEU A 39 14.93 -9.78 -3.40
CA LEU A 39 14.08 -9.44 -2.25
C LEU A 39 14.36 -10.35 -1.03
N VAL A 40 14.60 -11.65 -1.25
CA VAL A 40 14.97 -12.56 -0.15
C VAL A 40 16.31 -12.15 0.45
N ILE A 41 17.33 -11.88 -0.37
CA ILE A 41 18.63 -11.42 0.13
C ILE A 41 18.47 -10.10 0.89
N ALA A 42 17.70 -9.16 0.36
CA ALA A 42 17.43 -7.88 0.99
C ALA A 42 16.68 -8.00 2.32
N SER A 43 15.72 -8.91 2.44
CA SER A 43 15.03 -9.19 3.70
C SER A 43 15.96 -9.70 4.81
N GLY A 44 17.12 -10.27 4.44
CA GLY A 44 18.16 -10.71 5.35
C GLY A 44 19.17 -9.63 5.78
N THR A 45 19.03 -8.37 5.33
CA THR A 45 19.97 -7.30 5.71
C THR A 45 19.81 -6.86 7.16
N GLY A 46 20.91 -6.33 7.72
CA GLY A 46 20.90 -5.68 9.03
C GLY A 46 20.50 -4.21 8.96
N GLY A 47 20.85 -3.45 10.00
CA GLY A 47 20.57 -2.01 10.06
C GLY A 47 21.24 -1.18 8.96
N ASP A 48 22.26 -1.72 8.29
CA ASP A 48 22.92 -1.08 7.14
C ASP A 48 22.09 -1.17 5.85
N GLN A 49 21.03 -1.97 5.82
CA GLN A 49 20.18 -2.23 4.66
C GLN A 49 20.94 -2.65 3.40
N ARG A 50 22.16 -3.19 3.56
CA ARG A 50 23.03 -3.56 2.44
C ARG A 50 23.64 -4.94 2.59
N THR A 51 24.10 -5.31 3.78
CA THR A 51 24.82 -6.57 3.97
C THR A 51 23.89 -7.66 4.50
N SER A 52 23.84 -8.78 3.79
CA SER A 52 23.00 -9.93 4.13
C SER A 52 23.83 -11.21 4.23
N SER A 53 23.48 -12.06 5.19
CA SER A 53 23.99 -13.43 5.31
C SER A 53 23.07 -14.46 4.63
N TRP A 54 21.94 -14.03 4.07
CA TRP A 54 20.99 -14.93 3.42
C TRP A 54 21.49 -15.37 2.06
N SER A 55 21.26 -16.64 1.73
CA SER A 55 21.87 -17.32 0.58
C SER A 55 20.83 -18.09 -0.23
N ALA A 56 21.29 -18.88 -1.21
CA ALA A 56 20.47 -19.84 -1.95
C ALA A 56 19.65 -20.76 -1.02
N THR A 57 20.18 -21.11 0.16
CA THR A 57 19.45 -21.91 1.16
C THR A 57 18.27 -21.15 1.77
N SER A 58 18.43 -19.84 2.04
CA SER A 58 17.32 -18.99 2.50
C SER A 58 16.25 -18.87 1.41
N ILE A 59 16.67 -18.70 0.16
CA ILE A 59 15.76 -18.64 -1.00
C ILE A 59 14.97 -19.93 -1.16
N GLU A 60 15.63 -21.09 -1.04
CA GLU A 60 14.96 -22.38 -1.08
C GLU A 60 13.95 -22.53 0.06
N LYS A 61 14.36 -22.18 1.29
CA LYS A 61 13.50 -22.22 2.48
C LYS A 61 12.24 -21.37 2.32
N TYR A 62 12.38 -20.09 1.94
CA TYR A 62 11.25 -19.16 1.93
C TYR A 62 10.43 -19.26 0.66
N MET A 63 11.07 -19.40 -0.50
CA MET A 63 10.40 -19.30 -1.80
C MET A 63 10.15 -20.66 -2.46
N GLY A 64 10.78 -21.73 -1.98
CA GLY A 64 10.71 -23.06 -2.60
C GLY A 64 11.46 -23.16 -3.93
N ILE A 65 12.39 -22.24 -4.20
CA ILE A 65 13.24 -22.30 -5.41
C ILE A 65 14.44 -23.18 -5.09
N HIS A 66 14.57 -24.31 -5.80
CA HIS A 66 15.70 -25.23 -5.61
C HIS A 66 17.07 -24.50 -5.71
N HIS A 67 17.99 -24.81 -4.80
CA HIS A 67 19.26 -24.06 -4.63
C HIS A 67 20.07 -23.84 -5.92
N ARG A 68 20.04 -24.78 -6.89
CA ARG A 68 20.73 -24.60 -8.19
C ARG A 68 20.16 -23.44 -9.00
N ARG A 69 18.82 -23.29 -9.05
CA ARG A 69 18.16 -22.19 -9.75
C ARG A 69 18.37 -20.86 -9.02
N ALA A 70 18.32 -20.89 -7.68
CA ALA A 70 18.63 -19.73 -6.87
C ALA A 70 20.08 -19.25 -7.08
N THR A 71 21.05 -20.17 -7.09
CA THR A 71 22.46 -19.84 -7.37
C THR A 71 22.63 -19.21 -8.76
N ALA A 72 21.98 -19.73 -9.79
CA ALA A 72 22.05 -19.16 -11.14
C ALA A 72 21.47 -17.73 -11.19
N ALA A 73 20.35 -17.48 -10.52
CA ALA A 73 19.77 -16.14 -10.42
C ALA A 73 20.69 -15.17 -9.66
N ILE A 74 21.31 -15.61 -8.55
CA ILE A 74 22.29 -14.82 -7.80
C ILE A 74 23.50 -14.47 -8.68
N GLN A 75 24.01 -15.43 -9.47
CA GLN A 75 25.13 -15.17 -10.39
C GLN A 75 24.78 -14.11 -11.44
N ARG A 76 23.53 -14.08 -11.93
CA ARG A 76 23.06 -13.01 -12.83
C ARG A 76 22.98 -11.66 -12.13
N LEU A 77 22.51 -11.62 -10.88
CA LEU A 77 22.53 -10.40 -10.06
C LEU A 77 23.96 -9.88 -9.83
N GLU A 78 24.92 -10.78 -9.62
CA GLU A 78 26.34 -10.45 -9.49
C GLU A 78 26.94 -9.91 -10.79
N ALA A 79 26.64 -10.55 -11.93
CA ALA A 79 27.09 -10.10 -13.25
C ALA A 79 26.63 -8.67 -13.57
N GLU A 80 25.41 -8.32 -13.15
CA GLU A 80 24.82 -6.99 -13.34
C GLU A 80 25.16 -6.00 -12.20
N LYS A 81 26.04 -6.39 -11.27
CA LYS A 81 26.46 -5.59 -10.11
C LYS A 81 25.29 -5.10 -9.23
N LEU A 82 24.18 -5.83 -9.21
CA LEU A 82 23.06 -5.57 -8.29
C LEU A 82 23.37 -6.09 -6.89
N VAL A 83 24.16 -7.15 -6.83
CA VAL A 83 24.67 -7.77 -5.60
C VAL A 83 26.15 -8.06 -5.78
N THR A 84 26.95 -7.98 -4.71
CA THR A 84 28.34 -8.46 -4.72
C THR A 84 28.59 -9.40 -3.55
N VAL A 85 29.54 -10.33 -3.70
CA VAL A 85 29.97 -11.20 -2.61
C VAL A 85 31.04 -10.50 -1.79
N VAL A 86 30.76 -10.32 -0.51
CA VAL A 86 31.75 -9.86 0.47
C VAL A 86 32.40 -11.11 1.08
N LYS A 87 33.71 -11.28 0.87
CA LYS A 87 34.48 -12.31 1.57
C LYS A 87 34.63 -11.91 3.03
N ASN A 88 33.95 -12.61 3.93
CA ASN A 88 34.10 -12.43 5.37
C ASN A 88 34.26 -13.79 6.06
N GLY A 89 35.51 -14.25 6.14
CA GLY A 89 35.85 -15.58 6.66
C GLY A 89 35.30 -16.71 5.77
N SER A 90 34.85 -17.80 6.39
CA SER A 90 34.37 -19.01 5.71
C SER A 90 32.96 -18.89 5.11
N PHE A 91 32.22 -17.83 5.45
CA PHE A 91 30.83 -17.65 5.02
C PHE A 91 30.70 -16.58 3.94
N ARG A 92 29.96 -16.89 2.87
CA ARG A 92 29.61 -15.90 1.85
C ARG A 92 28.57 -14.94 2.44
N ARG A 93 28.85 -13.64 2.34
CA ARG A 93 27.87 -12.58 2.56
C ARG A 93 27.62 -11.85 1.25
N TYR A 94 26.42 -11.32 1.11
CA TYR A 94 26.02 -10.55 -0.05
C TYR A 94 25.87 -9.08 0.34
N SER A 95 26.29 -8.18 -0.54
CA SER A 95 26.12 -6.74 -0.41
C SER A 95 25.26 -6.22 -1.57
N LEU A 96 24.08 -5.70 -1.25
CA LEU A 96 23.21 -4.99 -2.20
C LEU A 96 23.91 -3.71 -2.63
N GLN A 97 24.12 -3.53 -3.92
CA GLN A 97 24.84 -2.36 -4.43
C GLN A 97 23.94 -1.12 -4.51
N PRO A 98 24.48 0.09 -4.25
CA PRO A 98 23.76 1.33 -4.48
C PRO A 98 23.50 1.55 -5.97
N ALA A 99 22.50 2.37 -6.29
CA ALA A 99 22.08 2.66 -7.66
C ALA A 99 23.24 3.16 -8.56
N CYS A 100 24.14 3.98 -8.02
CA CYS A 100 25.32 4.48 -8.73
C CYS A 100 26.33 3.39 -9.14
N ALA A 101 26.32 2.23 -8.48
CA ALA A 101 27.20 1.11 -8.80
C ALA A 101 26.60 0.12 -9.81
N VAL A 102 25.32 0.29 -10.16
CA VAL A 102 24.59 -0.59 -11.09
C VAL A 102 24.68 -0.02 -12.51
N PRO A 103 25.40 -0.68 -13.44
CA PRO A 103 25.67 -0.11 -14.77
C PRO A 103 24.41 0.21 -15.57
N SER A 104 23.38 -0.64 -15.49
CA SER A 104 22.11 -0.43 -16.19
C SER A 104 21.36 0.79 -15.67
N VAL A 105 21.44 1.09 -14.36
CA VAL A 105 20.83 2.27 -13.74
C VAL A 105 21.57 3.54 -14.17
N VAL A 106 22.90 3.56 -14.08
CA VAL A 106 23.72 4.70 -14.52
C VAL A 106 23.51 4.97 -16.01
N LYS A 107 23.47 3.92 -16.83
CA LYS A 107 23.21 4.04 -18.28
C LYS A 107 21.84 4.63 -18.56
N LYS A 108 20.79 4.22 -17.84
CA LYS A 108 19.45 4.80 -17.98
C LYS A 108 19.41 6.27 -17.54
N ALA A 109 20.06 6.62 -16.43
CA ALA A 109 20.09 7.99 -15.91
C ALA A 109 20.86 8.97 -16.82
N THR A 110 21.86 8.48 -17.54
CA THR A 110 22.68 9.28 -18.48
C THR A 110 22.14 9.26 -19.92
N ALA A 111 21.13 8.45 -20.22
CA ALA A 111 20.57 8.34 -21.57
C ALA A 111 19.95 9.67 -22.03
N GLY A 112 20.31 10.12 -23.23
CA GLY A 112 19.78 11.37 -23.82
C GLY A 112 20.35 12.67 -23.21
N GLN A 113 21.22 12.58 -22.20
CA GLN A 113 21.89 13.75 -21.62
C GLN A 113 23.09 14.18 -22.50
N ARG A 114 23.38 15.47 -22.53
CA ARG A 114 24.58 16.00 -23.19
C ARG A 114 25.81 15.49 -22.42
N ARG A 115 26.71 14.78 -23.11
CA ARG A 115 27.92 14.21 -22.49
C ARG A 115 28.93 15.31 -22.16
N THR A 116 28.85 15.82 -20.94
CA THR A 116 29.93 16.59 -20.31
C THR A 116 30.35 15.87 -19.03
N ALA A 117 31.64 15.94 -18.70
CA ALA A 117 32.18 15.28 -17.50
C ALA A 117 31.47 15.76 -16.22
N THR A 118 31.14 17.05 -16.15
CA THR A 118 30.38 17.66 -15.04
C THR A 118 28.99 17.05 -14.89
N ARG A 119 28.26 16.84 -15.99
CA ARG A 119 26.90 16.31 -15.93
C ARG A 119 26.86 14.85 -15.51
N GLU A 120 27.83 14.06 -15.97
CA GLU A 120 27.97 12.66 -15.55
C GLU A 120 28.28 12.56 -14.05
N GLN A 121 29.13 13.44 -13.50
CA GLN A 121 29.41 13.51 -12.07
C GLN A 121 28.16 13.87 -11.25
N GLU A 122 27.39 14.88 -11.66
CA GLU A 122 26.14 15.27 -11.00
C GLU A 122 25.12 14.11 -10.93
N ILE A 123 24.97 13.35 -12.02
CA ILE A 123 24.07 12.19 -12.06
C ILE A 123 24.54 11.11 -11.09
N VAL A 124 25.84 10.82 -11.06
CA VAL A 124 26.39 9.82 -10.14
C VAL A 124 26.19 10.26 -8.68
N GLU A 125 26.36 11.53 -8.36
CA GLU A 125 26.11 12.08 -7.03
C GLU A 125 24.63 11.95 -6.63
N GLN A 126 23.69 12.24 -7.53
CA GLN A 126 22.27 12.02 -7.28
C GLN A 126 21.93 10.54 -7.02
N LEU A 127 22.62 9.63 -7.72
CA LEU A 127 22.45 8.18 -7.54
C LEU A 127 23.09 7.66 -6.24
N LEU A 128 23.91 8.45 -5.53
CA LEU A 128 24.42 8.08 -4.20
C LEU A 128 23.32 8.15 -3.14
N LEU A 129 22.35 9.06 -3.30
CA LEU A 129 21.23 9.19 -2.40
C LEU A 129 20.19 8.11 -2.74
N PRO A 130 19.93 7.16 -1.83
CA PRO A 130 19.04 6.04 -2.13
C PRO A 130 17.57 6.47 -2.16
N GLU A 131 16.83 5.94 -3.12
CA GLU A 131 15.36 6.02 -3.16
C GLU A 131 14.80 4.79 -2.45
N TRP A 132 14.75 4.82 -1.12
CA TRP A 132 14.37 3.66 -0.33
C TRP A 132 12.90 3.30 -0.47
N ILE A 133 12.64 2.03 -0.79
CA ILE A 133 11.36 1.37 -0.59
C ILE A 133 11.46 0.55 0.69
N TRP A 134 10.72 0.93 1.73
CA TRP A 134 10.66 0.21 3.00
C TRP A 134 9.62 -0.90 2.92
N LEU A 135 10.04 -2.14 3.21
CA LEU A 135 9.25 -3.35 3.04
C LEU A 135 9.19 -4.14 4.35
N PRO A 136 8.04 -4.74 4.71
CA PRO A 136 7.97 -5.62 5.87
C PRO A 136 8.57 -7.00 5.54
N ASN A 137 9.28 -7.60 6.49
CA ASN A 137 9.83 -8.95 6.32
C ASN A 137 8.75 -10.02 6.11
N SER A 138 7.50 -9.76 6.52
CA SER A 138 6.36 -10.65 6.27
C SER A 138 6.10 -10.88 4.77
N LEU A 139 6.55 -9.99 3.88
CA LEU A 139 6.50 -10.23 2.43
C LEU A 139 7.28 -11.48 2.00
N ILE A 140 8.33 -11.83 2.75
CA ILE A 140 9.23 -12.95 2.47
C ILE A 140 8.96 -14.11 3.42
N GLU A 141 8.93 -13.83 4.73
CA GLU A 141 8.81 -14.85 5.78
C GLU A 141 7.38 -15.34 5.96
N GLY A 142 6.37 -14.62 5.45
CA GLY A 142 4.96 -14.84 5.74
C GLY A 142 4.53 -14.15 7.04
N ALA A 143 3.22 -14.03 7.25
CA ALA A 143 2.64 -13.69 8.54
C ALA A 143 1.76 -14.85 9.02
N ALA A 144 1.89 -15.21 10.30
CA ALA A 144 1.27 -16.42 10.85
C ALA A 144 1.54 -17.65 9.95
N ASP A 145 0.50 -18.36 9.53
CA ASP A 145 0.58 -19.60 8.74
C ASP A 145 0.23 -19.39 7.25
N GLU A 146 0.15 -18.15 6.77
CA GLU A 146 -0.21 -17.86 5.39
C GLU A 146 0.98 -17.97 4.41
N THR A 147 0.68 -18.18 3.13
CA THR A 147 1.71 -18.13 2.08
C THR A 147 2.18 -16.69 1.92
N SER A 148 3.50 -16.47 1.97
CA SER A 148 4.05 -15.11 1.88
C SER A 148 3.71 -14.42 0.55
N PRO A 149 3.45 -13.10 0.55
CA PRO A 149 3.07 -12.34 -0.65
C PRO A 149 4.01 -12.56 -1.84
N VAL A 150 5.32 -12.52 -1.64
CA VAL A 150 6.28 -12.70 -2.74
C VAL A 150 6.24 -14.13 -3.27
N LYS A 151 6.00 -15.14 -2.42
CA LYS A 151 5.84 -16.52 -2.86
C LYS A 151 4.56 -16.71 -3.67
N LEU A 152 3.46 -16.07 -3.26
CA LEU A 152 2.19 -16.08 -3.98
C LEU A 152 2.35 -15.44 -5.37
N LEU A 153 2.94 -14.25 -5.47
CA LEU A 153 3.16 -13.56 -6.75
C LEU A 153 4.18 -14.28 -7.63
N ARG A 154 5.15 -14.99 -7.04
CA ARG A 154 6.01 -15.88 -7.81
C ARG A 154 5.19 -17.01 -8.44
N GLN A 155 4.24 -17.61 -7.73
CA GLN A 155 3.43 -18.71 -8.27
C GLN A 155 2.55 -18.27 -9.44
N SER A 156 2.09 -17.02 -9.47
CA SER A 156 1.37 -16.48 -10.63
C SER A 156 2.25 -16.23 -11.86
N GLN A 157 3.58 -16.26 -11.70
CA GLN A 157 4.57 -15.97 -12.74
C GLN A 157 4.38 -14.57 -13.41
N ASN A 158 3.63 -13.66 -12.79
CA ASN A 158 3.43 -12.32 -13.29
C ASN A 158 4.45 -11.35 -12.66
N LEU A 159 5.54 -11.11 -13.39
CA LEU A 159 6.62 -10.22 -12.92
C LEU A 159 6.18 -8.76 -12.80
N ASN A 160 5.28 -8.30 -13.67
CA ASN A 160 4.77 -6.93 -13.61
C ASN A 160 3.90 -6.73 -12.36
N ALA A 161 3.12 -7.73 -11.94
CA ALA A 161 2.39 -7.68 -10.68
C ALA A 161 3.33 -7.62 -9.47
N LEU A 162 4.39 -8.43 -9.44
CA LEU A 162 5.41 -8.34 -8.38
C LEU A 162 6.10 -6.97 -8.36
N ARG A 163 6.48 -6.45 -9.53
CA ARG A 163 7.09 -5.13 -9.68
C ARG A 163 6.17 -4.02 -9.17
N LEU A 164 4.90 -4.04 -9.59
CA LEU A 164 3.89 -3.08 -9.17
C LEU A 164 3.65 -3.13 -7.66
N PHE A 165 3.51 -4.33 -7.10
CA PHE A 165 3.30 -4.53 -5.67
C PHE A 165 4.40 -3.90 -4.82
N ILE A 166 5.67 -4.15 -5.17
CA ILE A 166 6.81 -3.56 -4.46
C ILE A 166 6.88 -2.04 -4.70
N ASN A 167 6.62 -1.57 -5.92
CA ASN A 167 6.62 -0.13 -6.20
C ASN A 167 5.55 0.62 -5.43
N PHE A 168 4.37 0.03 -5.17
CA PHE A 168 3.35 0.69 -4.37
C PHE A 168 3.80 0.99 -2.93
N TYR A 169 4.74 0.24 -2.35
CA TYR A 169 5.31 0.61 -1.03
C TYR A 169 6.06 1.94 -1.05
N TYR A 170 6.56 2.38 -2.21
CA TYR A 170 7.17 3.69 -2.37
C TYR A 170 6.13 4.81 -2.41
N HIS A 171 4.97 4.55 -2.99
CA HIS A 171 3.87 5.52 -3.15
C HIS A 171 2.84 5.48 -2.02
N HIS A 172 3.03 4.62 -1.02
CA HIS A 172 2.08 4.41 0.06
C HIS A 172 2.41 5.31 1.25
N ASP A 173 1.64 6.39 1.42
CA ASP A 173 1.71 7.31 2.55
C ASP A 173 0.40 7.25 3.36
N LEU A 174 0.44 6.52 4.47
CA LEU A 174 -0.71 6.39 5.37
C LEU A 174 -1.05 7.70 6.10
N THR A 175 -0.05 8.54 6.35
CA THR A 175 -0.22 9.78 7.11
C THR A 175 -0.83 10.90 6.28
N ALA A 176 -0.40 11.04 5.02
CA ALA A 176 -0.88 12.09 4.13
C ALA A 176 -2.10 11.64 3.30
N ASP A 177 -2.03 10.44 2.71
CA ASP A 177 -3.01 10.00 1.71
C ASP A 177 -3.88 8.84 2.19
N HIS A 178 -3.68 8.38 3.44
CA HIS A 178 -4.35 7.20 4.01
C HIS A 178 -4.14 5.91 3.20
N GLY A 179 -3.15 5.89 2.31
CA GLY A 179 -2.93 4.84 1.32
C GLY A 179 -1.99 5.30 0.20
N ILE A 180 -2.26 4.87 -1.02
CA ILE A 180 -1.66 5.42 -2.24
C ILE A 180 -2.46 6.66 -2.60
N ASP A 181 -1.80 7.70 -3.11
CA ASP A 181 -2.45 8.91 -3.59
C ASP A 181 -3.68 8.57 -4.47
N TRP A 182 -4.80 9.23 -4.21
CA TRP A 182 -6.11 8.99 -4.82
C TRP A 182 -6.55 10.12 -5.75
N ARG A 183 -5.75 11.20 -5.81
CA ARG A 183 -6.04 12.40 -6.61
C ARG A 183 -6.04 12.10 -8.11
N ILE A 184 -6.83 12.88 -8.85
CA ILE A 184 -7.16 12.61 -10.25
C ILE A 184 -5.89 12.58 -11.12
N ARG A 185 -4.92 13.46 -10.84
CA ARG A 185 -3.73 13.61 -11.69
C ARG A 185 -2.54 12.76 -11.28
N SER A 186 -2.53 12.20 -10.07
CA SER A 186 -1.34 11.57 -9.49
C SER A 186 -1.60 10.21 -8.86
N GLY A 187 -2.86 9.76 -8.84
CA GLY A 187 -3.26 8.63 -8.01
C GLY A 187 -3.94 7.46 -8.71
N ILE A 188 -4.38 6.53 -7.87
CA ILE A 188 -5.30 5.44 -8.18
C ILE A 188 -6.47 5.49 -7.19
N ARG A 189 -7.69 5.34 -7.69
CA ARG A 189 -8.90 5.45 -6.88
C ARG A 189 -10.01 4.53 -7.35
N GLU A 190 -10.94 4.28 -6.44
CA GLU A 190 -12.30 3.83 -6.79
C GLU A 190 -13.23 5.03 -6.78
N GLU A 191 -13.97 5.21 -7.87
CA GLU A 191 -14.94 6.27 -8.06
C GLU A 191 -16.30 5.85 -7.55
N TYR A 192 -17.06 6.82 -7.05
CA TYR A 192 -18.39 6.61 -6.52
C TYR A 192 -19.38 7.55 -7.19
N THR A 193 -20.56 7.03 -7.53
CA THR A 193 -21.72 7.90 -7.80
C THR A 193 -22.27 8.43 -6.48
N ARG A 194 -22.82 9.64 -6.50
CA ARG A 194 -23.41 10.33 -5.34
C ARG A 194 -24.85 10.73 -5.65
N LYS A 195 -25.76 10.50 -4.70
CA LYS A 195 -27.15 10.96 -4.77
C LYS A 195 -27.61 11.50 -3.42
N GLU A 196 -28.21 12.69 -3.40
CA GLU A 196 -28.88 13.22 -2.21
C GLU A 196 -30.19 12.47 -2.02
N ILE A 197 -30.40 11.89 -0.83
CA ILE A 197 -31.59 11.10 -0.50
C ILE A 197 -32.59 11.93 0.28
N GLY A 198 -32.12 12.83 1.14
CA GLY A 198 -32.96 13.70 1.94
C GLY A 198 -32.16 14.61 2.87
N HIS A 199 -32.87 15.28 3.77
CA HIS A 199 -32.31 16.22 4.75
C HIS A 199 -32.86 15.95 6.14
N HIS A 200 -32.04 16.21 7.15
CA HIS A 200 -32.48 16.24 8.55
C HIS A 200 -31.70 17.31 9.33
N GLY A 201 -32.41 18.35 9.78
CA GLY A 201 -31.78 19.53 10.39
C GLY A 201 -30.74 20.14 9.46
N ASN A 202 -29.50 20.29 9.96
CA ASN A 202 -28.38 20.82 9.18
C ASN A 202 -27.62 19.75 8.36
N HIS A 203 -28.14 18.53 8.24
CA HIS A 203 -27.48 17.44 7.52
C HIS A 203 -28.19 17.10 6.21
N LYS A 204 -27.39 16.87 5.17
CA LYS A 204 -27.77 16.19 3.92
C LYS A 204 -27.42 14.73 4.04
N ILE A 205 -28.31 13.85 3.62
CA ILE A 205 -28.05 12.41 3.60
C ILE A 205 -27.69 12.03 2.18
N TRP A 206 -26.45 11.56 2.01
CA TRP A 206 -25.91 11.13 0.74
C TRP A 206 -25.88 9.60 0.65
N ALA A 207 -26.25 9.08 -0.51
CA ALA A 207 -25.99 7.70 -0.90
C ALA A 207 -24.84 7.66 -1.91
N PHE A 208 -23.81 6.88 -1.59
CA PHE A 208 -22.67 6.64 -2.46
C PHE A 208 -22.66 5.20 -2.95
N LYS A 209 -22.40 5.00 -4.24
CA LYS A 209 -22.30 3.65 -4.84
C LYS A 209 -21.02 3.51 -5.65
N PRO A 210 -20.22 2.44 -5.44
CA PRO A 210 -19.05 2.17 -6.27
C PRO A 210 -19.41 2.19 -7.75
N LEU A 211 -18.56 2.81 -8.57
CA LEU A 211 -18.76 2.97 -10.00
C LEU A 211 -17.70 2.21 -10.79
N GLN A 212 -16.44 2.62 -10.66
CA GLN A 212 -15.32 2.08 -11.43
C GLN A 212 -13.99 2.40 -10.75
N TYR A 213 -12.92 1.75 -11.20
CA TYR A 213 -11.56 2.12 -10.81
C TYR A 213 -10.93 3.05 -11.84
N ASN A 214 -10.13 3.99 -11.37
CA ASN A 214 -9.41 4.94 -12.21
C ASN A 214 -7.96 5.07 -11.73
N VAL A 215 -7.04 5.30 -12.66
CA VAL A 215 -5.62 5.54 -12.40
C VAL A 215 -5.14 6.64 -13.33
N SER A 216 -4.40 7.60 -12.80
CA SER A 216 -3.72 8.59 -13.63
C SER A 216 -2.63 7.91 -14.47
N THR A 217 -2.70 8.08 -15.78
CA THR A 217 -1.70 7.54 -16.71
C THR A 217 -0.37 8.31 -16.69
N ILE A 218 -0.30 9.41 -15.94
CA ILE A 218 0.90 10.25 -15.79
C ILE A 218 1.80 9.71 -14.68
N THR A 219 1.29 8.85 -13.80
CA THR A 219 2.06 8.27 -12.70
C THR A 219 3.15 7.35 -13.22
N ASP A 220 4.26 7.30 -12.51
CA ASP A 220 5.42 6.47 -12.89
C ASP A 220 5.24 4.97 -12.58
N PHE A 221 4.14 4.60 -11.91
CA PHE A 221 3.72 3.22 -11.70
C PHE A 221 2.69 2.73 -12.73
N TYR A 222 2.17 3.61 -13.60
CA TYR A 222 1.29 3.21 -14.68
C TYR A 222 2.07 2.58 -15.84
N PHE A 223 1.48 1.55 -16.46
CA PHE A 223 2.02 0.88 -17.65
C PHE A 223 0.89 0.10 -18.37
N ASP A 224 1.13 -0.33 -19.60
CA ASP A 224 0.18 -1.17 -20.35
C ASP A 224 -0.05 -2.51 -19.66
N GLY A 225 -1.30 -2.86 -19.35
CA GLY A 225 -1.64 -4.03 -18.54
C GLY A 225 -1.60 -3.79 -17.03
N PHE A 226 -1.57 -2.53 -16.61
CA PHE A 226 -1.65 -2.13 -15.20
C PHE A 226 -2.84 -2.78 -14.47
N TRP A 227 -4.04 -2.71 -15.05
CA TRP A 227 -5.26 -3.22 -14.39
C TRP A 227 -5.24 -4.74 -14.20
N ASP A 228 -4.70 -5.51 -15.14
CA ASP A 228 -4.54 -6.96 -14.98
C ASP A 228 -3.63 -7.28 -13.78
N CYS A 229 -2.55 -6.52 -13.63
CA CYS A 229 -1.64 -6.65 -12.50
C CYS A 229 -2.32 -6.21 -11.20
N PHE A 230 -3.01 -5.07 -11.20
CA PHE A 230 -3.70 -4.54 -10.03
C PHE A 230 -4.80 -5.50 -9.54
N HIS A 231 -5.61 -6.04 -10.45
CA HIS A 231 -6.65 -7.01 -10.12
C HIS A 231 -6.05 -8.28 -9.52
N LEU A 232 -4.94 -8.78 -10.07
CA LEU A 232 -4.21 -9.90 -9.46
C LEU A 232 -3.79 -9.60 -8.01
N LEU A 233 -3.27 -8.40 -7.73
CA LEU A 233 -2.88 -8.00 -6.37
C LEU A 233 -4.09 -7.88 -5.42
N LYS A 234 -5.19 -7.32 -5.91
CA LYS A 234 -6.44 -7.18 -5.15
C LYS A 234 -7.06 -8.55 -4.85
N ASP A 235 -7.15 -9.43 -5.84
CA ASP A 235 -7.73 -10.77 -5.69
C ASP A 235 -6.87 -11.67 -4.80
N ALA A 236 -5.55 -11.45 -4.80
CA ALA A 236 -4.62 -12.06 -3.84
C ALA A 236 -4.74 -11.49 -2.42
N GLY A 237 -5.57 -10.46 -2.19
CA GLY A 237 -5.75 -9.81 -0.89
C GLY A 237 -4.54 -9.03 -0.42
N LEU A 238 -3.67 -8.59 -1.34
CA LEU A 238 -2.46 -7.80 -1.02
C LEU A 238 -2.75 -6.30 -0.97
N ILE A 239 -3.79 -5.87 -1.68
CA ILE A 239 -4.27 -4.49 -1.78
C ILE A 239 -5.78 -4.49 -1.59
N GLU A 240 -6.28 -3.47 -0.89
CA GLU A 240 -7.71 -3.19 -0.75
C GLU A 240 -8.02 -1.74 -1.14
N PHE A 241 -9.27 -1.44 -1.45
CA PHE A 241 -9.78 -0.07 -1.49
C PHE A 241 -10.52 0.20 -0.19
N VAL A 242 -10.14 1.28 0.49
CA VAL A 242 -10.82 1.78 1.68
C VAL A 242 -11.55 3.06 1.30
N ALA A 243 -12.88 3.04 1.35
CA ALA A 243 -13.69 4.21 1.05
C ALA A 243 -13.46 5.32 2.09
N HIS A 244 -13.37 6.55 1.62
CA HIS A 244 -13.19 7.77 2.42
C HIS A 244 -14.16 8.85 1.93
N LEU A 245 -14.66 9.63 2.88
CA LEU A 245 -15.36 10.87 2.58
C LEU A 245 -14.33 11.99 2.42
N VAL A 246 -14.46 12.79 1.37
CA VAL A 246 -13.56 13.90 1.03
C VAL A 246 -14.34 15.18 0.77
N GLU A 247 -13.67 16.33 0.89
CA GLU A 247 -14.31 17.65 0.73
C GLU A 247 -14.78 17.94 -0.70
N GLY A 248 -14.17 17.28 -1.69
CA GLY A 248 -14.44 17.48 -3.12
C GLY A 248 -13.74 16.46 -4.01
N ASP A 249 -14.06 16.49 -5.31
CA ASP A 249 -13.38 15.70 -6.34
C ASP A 249 -12.31 16.53 -7.07
N SER A 250 -11.23 16.87 -6.35
CA SER A 250 -10.12 17.70 -6.86
C SER A 250 -8.79 17.31 -6.24
N ASP A 251 -7.67 17.70 -6.88
CA ASP A 251 -6.33 17.41 -6.37
C ASP A 251 -6.02 18.16 -5.05
N ASP A 252 -6.71 19.25 -4.75
CA ASP A 252 -6.55 20.01 -3.50
C ASP A 252 -7.54 19.59 -2.40
N ALA A 253 -8.35 18.55 -2.62
CA ALA A 253 -9.36 18.13 -1.65
C ALA A 253 -8.74 17.34 -0.49
N GLU A 254 -9.23 17.62 0.72
CA GLU A 254 -8.79 16.93 1.93
C GLU A 254 -9.70 15.76 2.30
N ILE A 255 -9.12 14.80 3.01
CA ILE A 255 -9.85 13.66 3.59
C ILE A 255 -10.59 14.11 4.84
N ILE A 256 -11.88 13.82 4.91
CA ILE A 256 -12.70 14.08 6.09
C ILE A 256 -12.58 12.92 7.07
N HIS A 257 -13.02 11.72 6.68
CA HIS A 257 -12.86 10.51 7.49
C HIS A 257 -13.05 9.22 6.65
N PRO A 258 -12.49 8.08 7.10
CA PRO A 258 -12.72 6.79 6.47
C PRO A 258 -14.15 6.29 6.68
N LEU A 259 -14.64 5.52 5.70
CA LEU A 259 -15.93 4.84 5.66
C LEU A 259 -15.80 3.46 4.95
N PRO A 260 -14.90 2.57 5.41
CA PRO A 260 -14.68 1.29 4.75
C PRO A 260 -15.95 0.47 4.55
N PHE A 261 -16.04 -0.23 3.42
CA PHE A 261 -17.02 -1.29 3.24
C PHE A 261 -16.71 -2.49 4.16
N PRO A 262 -17.69 -3.39 4.41
CA PRO A 262 -17.47 -4.56 5.25
C PRO A 262 -16.22 -5.35 4.85
N ASN A 263 -15.43 -5.74 5.85
CA ASN A 263 -14.16 -6.48 5.72
C ASN A 263 -12.99 -5.69 5.10
N THR A 264 -13.09 -4.36 4.97
CA THR A 264 -11.96 -3.50 4.57
C THR A 264 -11.59 -2.54 5.70
N GLY A 265 -10.37 -1.99 5.65
CA GLY A 265 -9.90 -1.01 6.62
C GLY A 265 -9.74 -1.56 8.05
N GLU A 266 -9.46 -0.66 8.99
CA GLU A 266 -9.24 -1.01 10.39
C GLU A 266 -10.55 -1.09 11.18
N THR A 267 -10.54 -1.86 12.26
CA THR A 267 -11.72 -2.04 13.13
C THR A 267 -12.29 -0.71 13.65
N GLY A 268 -11.44 0.27 13.95
CA GLY A 268 -11.87 1.61 14.34
C GLY A 268 -12.54 2.38 13.20
N GLU A 269 -12.05 2.25 11.97
CA GLU A 269 -12.66 2.85 10.78
C GLU A 269 -14.01 2.19 10.44
N GLN A 270 -14.11 0.87 10.64
CA GLN A 270 -15.35 0.11 10.46
C GLN A 270 -16.44 0.56 11.44
N GLU A 271 -16.09 0.91 12.68
CA GLU A 271 -17.07 1.43 13.63
C GLU A 271 -17.62 2.80 13.20
N ILE A 272 -16.80 3.68 12.62
CA ILE A 272 -17.29 4.96 12.03
C ILE A 272 -18.38 4.66 11.01
N THR A 273 -18.10 3.73 10.10
CA THR A 273 -19.03 3.35 9.02
C THR A 273 -20.35 2.83 9.57
N LYS A 274 -20.28 1.93 10.54
CA LYS A 274 -21.46 1.35 11.20
C LYS A 274 -22.33 2.43 11.83
N GLN A 275 -21.73 3.38 12.55
CA GLN A 275 -22.45 4.46 13.19
C GLN A 275 -23.03 5.45 12.17
N ALA A 276 -22.27 5.79 11.12
CA ALA A 276 -22.74 6.66 10.03
C ALA A 276 -23.96 6.08 9.31
N ILE A 277 -23.93 4.79 8.95
CA ILE A 277 -25.05 4.09 8.31
C ILE A 277 -26.25 4.07 9.25
N SER A 278 -26.05 3.75 10.53
CA SER A 278 -27.14 3.68 11.51
C SER A 278 -27.84 5.03 11.67
N ALA A 279 -27.07 6.12 11.80
CA ALA A 279 -27.60 7.48 11.87
C ALA A 279 -28.35 7.86 10.59
N ALA A 280 -27.80 7.58 9.41
CA ALA A 280 -28.47 7.87 8.15
C ALA A 280 -29.77 7.10 7.98
N GLN A 281 -29.80 5.81 8.33
CA GLN A 281 -31.01 4.97 8.22
C GLN A 281 -32.16 5.50 9.08
N LEU A 282 -31.87 6.06 10.26
CA LEU A 282 -32.88 6.72 11.08
C LEU A 282 -33.41 8.02 10.44
N MET A 283 -32.56 8.76 9.71
CA MET A 283 -32.96 9.99 9.02
C MET A 283 -33.77 9.72 7.74
N VAL A 284 -33.49 8.63 7.03
CA VAL A 284 -34.16 8.26 5.77
C VAL A 284 -34.68 6.82 5.80
N PRO A 285 -35.62 6.48 6.70
CA PRO A 285 -36.07 5.10 6.92
C PRO A 285 -36.75 4.45 5.71
N TYR A 286 -37.17 5.26 4.73
CA TYR A 286 -37.76 4.81 3.48
C TYR A 286 -36.72 4.35 2.43
N PHE A 287 -35.43 4.64 2.63
CA PHE A 287 -34.38 4.26 1.70
C PHE A 287 -33.81 2.88 2.04
N THR A 288 -33.91 1.92 1.11
CA THR A 288 -33.63 0.50 1.38
C THR A 288 -32.49 -0.10 0.54
N ASP A 289 -31.81 0.69 -0.30
CA ASP A 289 -30.73 0.17 -1.15
C ASP A 289 -29.45 -0.11 -0.34
N LYS A 290 -29.30 -1.37 0.04
CA LYS A 290 -28.13 -1.88 0.79
C LYS A 290 -26.83 -1.92 -0.03
N SER A 291 -26.87 -1.63 -1.33
CA SER A 291 -25.67 -1.54 -2.17
C SER A 291 -24.98 -0.16 -2.09
N THR A 292 -25.51 0.75 -1.27
CA THR A 292 -24.98 2.11 -1.14
C THR A 292 -24.47 2.39 0.27
N MET A 293 -23.43 3.22 0.36
CA MET A 293 -22.93 3.80 1.60
C MET A 293 -23.76 5.04 1.92
N LEU A 294 -24.54 4.98 2.99
CA LEU A 294 -25.33 6.12 3.47
C LEU A 294 -24.53 6.93 4.49
N VAL A 295 -24.45 8.24 4.25
CA VAL A 295 -23.65 9.13 5.09
C VAL A 295 -24.40 10.44 5.33
N PRO A 296 -24.68 10.81 6.59
CA PRO A 296 -25.09 12.15 6.93
C PRO A 296 -23.88 13.09 6.86
N ALA A 297 -23.96 14.15 6.05
CA ALA A 297 -22.92 15.17 5.96
C ALA A 297 -23.52 16.56 6.27
N LEU A 298 -22.72 17.46 6.84
CA LEU A 298 -23.15 18.84 7.07
C LEU A 298 -23.55 19.50 5.75
N SER A 299 -24.66 20.22 5.74
CA SER A 299 -25.23 20.83 4.52
C SER A 299 -24.30 21.85 3.86
N ARG A 300 -23.37 22.45 4.63
CA ARG A 300 -22.35 23.38 4.13
C ARG A 300 -21.23 22.70 3.32
N LEU A 301 -21.11 21.37 3.37
CA LEU A 301 -20.15 20.60 2.58
C LEU A 301 -20.78 20.27 1.22
N GLU A 302 -20.87 21.27 0.35
CA GLU A 302 -21.61 21.15 -0.92
C GLU A 302 -21.00 20.12 -1.88
N ASN A 303 -19.67 20.05 -1.93
CA ASN A 303 -18.93 19.22 -2.87
C ASN A 303 -18.51 17.85 -2.31
N VAL A 304 -19.00 17.48 -1.12
CA VAL A 304 -18.58 16.25 -0.44
C VAL A 304 -18.67 15.03 -1.35
N GLN A 305 -17.57 14.31 -1.49
CA GLN A 305 -17.49 13.16 -2.39
C GLN A 305 -17.00 11.92 -1.63
N MET A 306 -17.20 10.74 -2.21
CA MET A 306 -16.60 9.50 -1.73
C MET A 306 -15.59 8.99 -2.76
N VAL A 307 -14.44 8.56 -2.25
CA VAL A 307 -13.36 7.95 -3.04
C VAL A 307 -12.85 6.72 -2.32
N GLY A 308 -12.57 5.66 -3.05
CA GLY A 308 -11.83 4.52 -2.51
C GLY A 308 -10.34 4.75 -2.67
N ILE A 309 -9.61 4.68 -1.56
CA ILE A 309 -8.16 4.86 -1.52
C ILE A 309 -7.51 3.48 -1.48
N ALA A 310 -6.59 3.22 -2.42
CA ALA A 310 -5.88 1.95 -2.46
C ALA A 310 -4.90 1.85 -1.27
N ARG A 311 -4.96 0.77 -0.51
CA ARG A 311 -4.15 0.56 0.70
C ARG A 311 -3.49 -0.82 0.68
N LEU A 312 -2.21 -0.87 1.06
CA LEU A 312 -1.45 -2.12 1.18
C LEU A 312 -1.79 -2.81 2.51
N LYS A 313 -2.05 -4.11 2.46
CA LYS A 313 -2.41 -4.91 3.64
C LYS A 313 -1.24 -5.14 4.59
N TYR A 314 -0.07 -5.44 4.05
CA TYR A 314 1.14 -5.67 4.85
C TYR A 314 1.89 -4.36 5.02
N ARG A 315 1.93 -3.81 6.24
CA ARG A 315 2.50 -2.48 6.48
C ARG A 315 3.91 -2.58 7.08
N PRO A 316 4.90 -1.86 6.55
CA PRO A 316 6.20 -1.77 7.21
C PRO A 316 6.02 -1.02 8.54
N GLN A 317 6.60 -1.54 9.61
CA GLN A 317 6.53 -0.94 10.95
C GLN A 317 7.49 0.25 11.05
N THR A 318 7.07 1.39 10.50
CA THR A 318 7.82 2.67 10.53
C THR A 318 7.18 3.65 11.51
N THR A 319 7.88 4.75 11.81
CA THR A 319 7.33 5.85 12.61
C THR A 319 6.02 6.38 12.02
N LYS A 320 5.94 6.57 10.69
CA LYS A 320 4.71 7.02 10.00
C LYS A 320 3.55 6.04 10.18
N THR A 321 3.81 4.73 10.07
CA THR A 321 2.78 3.71 10.28
C THR A 321 2.29 3.72 11.74
N ALA A 322 3.19 3.91 12.70
CA ALA A 322 2.83 3.99 14.11
C ALA A 322 2.03 5.26 14.44
N GLU A 323 2.39 6.39 13.82
CA GLU A 323 1.67 7.66 13.91
C GLU A 323 0.24 7.51 13.37
N TRP A 324 0.07 6.95 12.18
CA TRP A 324 -1.26 6.70 11.61
C TRP A 324 -2.10 5.76 12.49
N LEU A 325 -1.51 4.66 13.01
CA LEU A 325 -2.23 3.76 13.93
C LEU A 325 -2.64 4.43 15.25
N SER A 326 -2.00 5.54 15.64
CA SER A 326 -2.37 6.30 16.83
C SER A 326 -3.65 7.12 16.66
N ASN A 327 -4.16 7.26 15.43
CA ASN A 327 -5.43 7.95 15.11
C ASN A 327 -6.69 7.22 15.61
N ALA A 328 -6.54 6.09 16.31
CA ALA A 328 -7.66 5.37 16.92
C ALA A 328 -8.58 6.25 17.79
N ALA A 329 -8.01 7.25 18.49
CA ALA A 329 -8.79 8.21 19.27
C ALA A 329 -9.66 9.12 18.39
N GLU A 330 -9.14 9.52 17.22
CA GLU A 330 -9.87 10.34 16.25
C GLU A 330 -10.99 9.55 15.60
N TRP A 331 -10.74 8.30 15.21
CA TRP A 331 -11.78 7.41 14.68
C TRP A 331 -12.94 7.24 15.66
N LYS A 332 -12.62 7.06 16.95
CA LYS A 332 -13.63 6.99 18.00
C LYS A 332 -14.46 8.27 18.10
N LYS A 333 -13.84 9.45 17.93
CA LYS A 333 -14.56 10.74 17.94
C LYS A 333 -15.56 10.83 16.79
N TYR A 334 -15.18 10.40 15.58
CA TYR A 334 -16.11 10.35 14.44
C TYR A 334 -17.28 9.39 14.69
N ALA A 335 -16.99 8.16 15.16
CA ALA A 335 -18.02 7.18 15.48
C ALA A 335 -19.01 7.70 16.53
N SER A 336 -18.51 8.27 17.64
CA SER A 336 -19.36 8.87 18.68
C SER A 336 -20.15 10.09 18.18
N GLY A 337 -19.63 10.83 17.20
CA GLY A 337 -20.37 11.94 16.56
C GLY A 337 -21.62 11.46 15.83
N PHE A 338 -21.52 10.37 15.07
CA PHE A 338 -22.68 9.76 14.41
C PHE A 338 -23.63 9.10 15.40
N GLU A 339 -23.13 8.46 16.45
CA GLU A 339 -23.94 7.89 17.53
C GLU A 339 -24.79 8.98 18.22
N ALA A 340 -24.19 10.11 18.57
CA ALA A 340 -24.90 11.25 19.15
C ALA A 340 -25.95 11.81 18.19
N MET A 341 -25.65 11.84 16.88
CA MET A 341 -26.58 12.27 15.85
C MET A 341 -27.79 11.32 15.74
N ALA A 342 -27.57 10.01 15.83
CA ALA A 342 -28.62 9.00 15.83
C ALA A 342 -29.56 9.18 17.04
N ALA A 343 -29.00 9.34 18.25
CA ALA A 343 -29.77 9.51 19.48
C ALA A 343 -30.70 10.74 19.46
N GLN A 344 -30.29 11.83 18.82
CA GLN A 344 -31.11 13.05 18.69
C GLN A 344 -32.35 12.85 17.80
N ILE A 345 -32.33 11.89 16.86
CA ILE A 345 -33.46 11.60 15.98
C ILE A 345 -34.59 10.93 16.76
N GLU A 346 -34.24 10.00 17.67
CA GLU A 346 -35.22 9.31 18.52
C GLU A 346 -35.96 10.29 19.45
N ASP A 347 -35.26 11.31 19.95
CA ASP A 347 -35.83 12.36 20.83
C ASP A 347 -36.69 13.38 20.07
N SER A 348 -36.48 13.53 18.75
CA SER A 348 -37.23 14.47 17.91
C SER A 348 -38.68 14.05 17.61
N GLY A 349 -39.12 12.89 18.10
CA GLY A 349 -40.51 12.44 18.02
C GLY A 349 -40.98 12.25 16.59
N ILE A 350 -40.80 11.05 16.04
CA ILE A 350 -41.36 10.66 14.74
C ILE A 350 -42.89 10.85 14.78
N LYS A 351 -43.38 11.99 14.30
CA LYS A 351 -44.78 12.13 13.88
C LYS A 351 -44.90 11.37 12.58
N VAL A 352 -45.27 10.08 12.70
CA VAL A 352 -45.76 9.29 11.58
C VAL A 352 -46.94 10.04 10.99
N ALA A 353 -46.76 10.68 9.83
CA ALA A 353 -47.89 11.19 9.06
C ALA A 353 -48.75 9.98 8.69
N SER A 354 -49.95 9.93 9.25
CA SER A 354 -50.94 8.90 8.95
C SER A 354 -51.28 8.89 7.46
N ARG A 355 -51.41 7.66 6.95
CA ARG A 355 -51.83 7.22 5.61
C ARG A 355 -52.65 8.17 4.75
#